data_AF-A0AAU1M5R5-F1
#
_entry.id   AF-A0AAU1M5R5-F1
#
_cell.length_a   1.000
_cell.length_b   1.000
_cell.length_c   1.000
_cell.angle_alpha   90.00
_cell.angle_beta   90.00
_cell.angle_gamma   90.00
#
_symmetry.space_group_name_H-M   'P 1'
#
loop_
_entity.id
_entity.type
_entity.pdbx_description
1 polymer ?
#
loop_
_entity_poly.entity_id
_entity_poly.type
_entity_poly.pdbx_seq_one_letter_code
_entity_poly.pdbx_strand_id
1 'polypeptide(L)'
;MKLRTRRWLLAPIRQWHTHNLMRRHGPSLDYPTAWALITLRHSPDEFAFVRQAIHEAAPGTEPGLHHDNWSSLSPRERMRRTRWLTRHRKTPIEQLNVSEIQLQRAGLRVVDWGAPEDGP
;
A
#
# COMPACT_ATOMS: atom_id res chain seq x y z
N MET A 1 -18.14 -15.67 12.85
CA MET A 1 -18.02 -14.39 13.58
C MET A 1 -18.38 -13.25 12.63
N LYS A 2 -19.33 -12.37 12.97
CA LYS A 2 -19.86 -11.35 12.03
C LYS A 2 -18.74 -10.38 11.59
N LEU A 3 -18.64 -10.07 10.29
CA LEU A 3 -17.65 -9.15 9.69
C LEU A 3 -17.56 -7.81 10.44
N ARG A 4 -18.71 -7.26 10.84
CA ARG A 4 -18.82 -6.00 11.58
C ARG A 4 -18.11 -6.03 12.94
N THR A 5 -18.12 -7.18 13.63
CA THR A 5 -17.47 -7.35 14.94
C THR A 5 -15.95 -7.42 14.80
N ARG A 6 -15.45 -8.12 13.77
CA ARG A 6 -14.00 -8.20 13.48
C ARG A 6 -13.40 -6.84 13.13
N ARG A 7 -14.13 -6.00 12.39
CA ARG A 7 -13.69 -4.68 11.96
C ARG A 7 -13.37 -3.73 13.13
N TRP A 8 -14.21 -3.71 14.16
CA TRP A 8 -13.99 -2.85 15.34
C TRP A 8 -12.88 -3.36 16.24
N LEU A 9 -12.82 -4.67 16.46
CA LEU A 9 -11.78 -5.28 17.30
C LEU A 9 -10.38 -5.11 16.72
N LEU A 10 -10.25 -5.12 15.40
CA LEU A 10 -8.95 -4.96 14.72
C LEU A 10 -8.60 -3.51 14.41
N ALA A 11 -9.49 -2.53 14.66
CA ALA A 11 -9.26 -1.14 14.27
C ALA A 11 -7.95 -0.53 14.83
N PRO A 12 -7.60 -0.71 16.12
CA PRO A 12 -6.34 -0.15 16.67
C PRO A 12 -5.10 -0.81 16.04
N ILE A 13 -5.14 -2.13 15.88
CA ILE A 13 -4.06 -2.89 15.25
C ILE A 13 -3.89 -2.49 13.79
N ARG A 14 -5.00 -2.34 13.04
CA ARG A 14 -5.00 -1.87 11.65
C ARG A 14 -4.39 -0.47 11.56
N GLN A 15 -4.79 0.47 12.41
CA GLN A 15 -4.19 1.82 12.44
C GLN A 15 -2.68 1.78 12.67
N TRP A 16 -2.22 0.97 13.62
CA TRP A 16 -0.78 0.81 13.88
C TRP A 16 -0.05 0.26 12.65
N HIS A 17 -0.59 -0.79 12.01
CA HIS A 17 -0.03 -1.34 10.78
C HIS A 17 -0.02 -0.33 9.63
N THR A 18 -1.06 0.49 9.50
CA THR A 18 -1.13 1.58 8.51
C THR A 18 0.01 2.57 8.71
N HIS A 19 0.17 3.10 9.92
CA HIS A 19 1.26 4.04 10.21
C HIS A 19 2.64 3.40 10.04
N ASN A 20 2.80 2.14 10.42
CA ASN A 20 4.05 1.42 10.24
C ASN A 20 4.36 1.22 8.74
N LEU A 21 3.35 0.89 7.93
CA LEU A 21 3.49 0.80 6.47
C LEU A 21 3.90 2.14 5.87
N MET A 22 3.22 3.24 6.22
CA MET A 22 3.59 4.59 5.77
C MET A 22 5.01 4.96 6.15
N ARG A 23 5.44 4.66 7.39
CA ARG A 23 6.82 4.92 7.83
C ARG A 23 7.86 4.13 7.05
N ARG A 24 7.55 2.88 6.69
CA ARG A 24 8.45 2.00 5.91
C ARG A 24 8.50 2.44 4.45
N HIS A 25 7.34 2.69 3.85
CA HIS A 25 7.21 3.10 2.45
C HIS A 25 7.77 4.51 2.21
N GLY A 26 7.54 5.42 3.15
CA GLY A 26 7.94 6.83 3.04
C GLY A 26 6.80 7.74 2.58
N PRO A 27 7.12 8.99 2.22
CA PRO A 27 6.14 10.06 2.04
C PRO A 27 5.23 9.90 0.81
N SER A 28 5.57 9.01 -0.12
CA SER A 28 4.75 8.75 -1.32
C SER A 28 3.50 7.90 -1.06
N LEU A 29 3.35 7.32 0.13
CA LEU A 29 2.17 6.56 0.50
C LEU A 29 1.26 7.36 1.44
N ASP A 30 0.08 7.69 0.94
CA ASP A 30 -0.98 8.37 1.68
C ASP A 30 -1.70 7.41 2.63
N TYR A 31 -2.33 7.99 3.65
CA TYR A 31 -3.03 7.23 4.68
C TYR A 31 -4.22 6.40 4.13
N PRO A 32 -5.12 6.95 3.29
CA PRO A 32 -6.21 6.18 2.69
C PRO A 32 -5.73 4.92 1.97
N THR A 33 -4.70 5.04 1.12
CA THR A 33 -4.12 3.90 0.40
C THR A 33 -3.46 2.90 1.35
N ALA A 34 -2.67 3.37 2.33
CA ALA A 34 -2.05 2.50 3.31
C ALA A 34 -3.09 1.70 4.13
N TRP A 35 -4.15 2.37 4.57
CA TRP A 35 -5.24 1.73 5.32
C TRP A 35 -6.00 0.71 4.47
N ALA A 36 -6.25 1.03 3.19
CA ALA A 36 -6.88 0.12 2.25
C ALA A 36 -6.04 -1.15 2.04
N LEU A 37 -4.73 -1.01 1.84
CA LEU A 37 -3.81 -2.15 1.68
C LEU A 37 -3.78 -3.06 2.90
N ILE A 38 -3.68 -2.48 4.11
CA ILE A 38 -3.73 -3.25 5.36
C ILE A 38 -5.09 -3.94 5.52
N THR A 39 -6.18 -3.27 5.15
CA THR A 39 -7.53 -3.85 5.22
C THR A 39 -7.68 -5.04 4.27
N LEU A 40 -7.27 -4.88 3.00
CA LEU A 40 -7.32 -5.96 2.00
C LEU A 40 -6.44 -7.16 2.39
N ARG A 41 -5.27 -6.91 2.97
CA ARG A 41 -4.39 -7.96 3.49
C ARG A 41 -5.06 -8.79 4.60
N HIS A 42 -5.75 -8.14 5.53
CA HIS A 42 -6.35 -8.84 6.67
C HIS A 42 -7.76 -9.39 6.38
N SER A 43 -8.48 -8.81 5.45
CA SER A 43 -9.90 -9.11 5.19
C SER A 43 -10.21 -8.83 3.72
N PRO A 44 -9.83 -9.75 2.81
CA PRO A 44 -10.07 -9.55 1.38
C PRO A 44 -11.55 -9.33 1.09
N ASP A 45 -12.47 -9.97 1.81
CA ASP A 45 -13.92 -9.80 1.64
C ASP A 45 -14.44 -8.36 1.83
N GLU A 46 -13.64 -7.45 2.41
CA GLU A 46 -14.01 -6.04 2.60
C GLU A 46 -13.82 -5.19 1.31
N PHE A 47 -13.59 -5.77 0.13
CA PHE A 47 -13.39 -5.06 -1.15
C PHE A 47 -14.41 -3.95 -1.42
N ALA A 48 -15.71 -4.24 -1.26
CA ALA A 48 -16.77 -3.27 -1.54
C ALA A 48 -16.67 -2.04 -0.63
N PHE A 49 -16.29 -2.27 0.64
CA PHE A 49 -16.11 -1.20 1.61
C PHE A 49 -14.86 -0.37 1.32
N VAL A 50 -13.74 -1.02 1.00
CA VAL A 50 -12.50 -0.35 0.60
C VAL A 50 -12.72 0.49 -0.66
N ARG A 51 -13.42 -0.07 -1.66
CA ARG A 51 -13.74 0.63 -2.91
C ARG A 51 -14.56 1.88 -2.67
N GLN A 52 -15.58 1.81 -1.81
CA GLN A 52 -16.38 2.98 -1.46
C GLN A 52 -15.54 4.07 -0.79
N ALA A 53 -14.73 3.70 0.20
CA ALA A 53 -13.88 4.64 0.94
C ALA A 53 -12.82 5.31 0.04
N ILE A 54 -12.25 4.56 -0.91
CA ILE A 54 -11.27 5.10 -1.87
C ILE A 54 -11.94 6.01 -2.91
N HIS A 55 -13.11 5.63 -3.40
CA HIS A 55 -13.87 6.46 -4.33
C HIS A 55 -14.22 7.83 -3.73
N GLU A 56 -14.57 7.87 -2.45
CA GLU A 56 -14.83 9.11 -1.72
C GLU A 56 -13.55 9.95 -1.50
N ALA A 57 -12.41 9.31 -1.30
CA ALA A 57 -11.14 9.99 -1.02
C ALA A 57 -10.43 10.53 -2.28
N ALA A 58 -10.50 9.81 -3.41
CA ALA A 58 -9.75 10.14 -4.63
C ALA A 58 -10.49 9.68 -5.90
N PRO A 59 -11.59 10.37 -6.28
CA PRO A 59 -12.38 10.00 -7.45
C PRO A 59 -11.57 10.14 -8.75
N GLY A 60 -11.73 9.19 -9.68
CA GLY A 60 -11.17 9.26 -11.04
C GLY A 60 -9.73 8.77 -11.20
N THR A 61 -9.14 8.16 -10.18
CA THR A 61 -7.77 7.65 -10.23
C THR A 61 -7.72 6.25 -10.87
N GLU A 62 -6.80 6.00 -11.80
CA GLU A 62 -6.65 4.68 -12.45
C GLU A 62 -6.17 3.61 -11.46
N PRO A 63 -6.98 2.57 -11.19
CA PRO A 63 -6.65 1.56 -10.20
C PRO A 63 -5.59 0.58 -10.71
N GLY A 64 -4.77 0.05 -9.80
CA GLY A 64 -3.68 -0.87 -10.14
C GLY A 64 -2.38 -0.57 -9.40
N LEU A 65 -1.36 -1.36 -9.72
CA LEU A 65 0.00 -1.17 -9.22
C LEU A 65 0.78 -0.30 -10.21
N HIS A 66 1.31 0.82 -9.71
CA HIS A 66 2.15 1.75 -10.45
C HIS A 66 3.52 1.78 -9.81
N HIS A 67 4.57 2.07 -10.58
CA HIS A 67 5.92 2.21 -10.05
C HIS A 67 6.32 3.66 -9.90
N ASP A 68 7.04 3.96 -8.83
CA ASP A 68 7.63 5.26 -8.58
C ASP A 68 8.80 5.50 -9.53
N ASN A 69 9.04 6.77 -9.87
CA ASN A 69 10.13 7.14 -10.75
C ASN A 69 11.41 7.33 -9.90
N TRP A 70 12.38 6.42 -10.04
CA TRP A 70 13.63 6.47 -9.26
C TRP A 70 14.47 7.72 -9.56
N SER A 71 14.39 8.24 -10.78
CA SER A 71 15.13 9.44 -11.21
C SER A 71 14.66 10.71 -10.50
N SER A 72 13.37 10.78 -10.10
CA SER A 72 12.79 11.95 -9.42
C SER A 72 13.04 11.96 -7.90
N LEU A 73 13.54 10.85 -7.34
CA LEU A 73 13.82 10.74 -5.92
C LEU A 73 15.07 11.52 -5.50
N SER A 74 15.00 12.16 -4.33
CA SER A 74 16.21 12.72 -3.70
C SER A 74 17.27 11.62 -3.46
N PRO A 75 18.57 11.94 -3.50
CA PRO A 75 19.64 10.96 -3.25
C PRO A 75 19.49 10.23 -1.90
N ARG A 76 19.01 10.95 -0.86
CA ARG A 76 18.75 10.36 0.47
C ARG A 76 17.63 9.32 0.41
N GLU A 77 16.55 9.60 -0.31
CA GLU A 77 15.42 8.69 -0.45
C GLU A 77 15.79 7.47 -1.28
N ARG A 78 16.50 7.68 -2.39
CA ARG A 78 17.05 6.62 -3.23
C ARG A 78 17.89 5.65 -2.40
N MET A 79 18.86 6.18 -1.65
CA MET A 79 19.72 5.39 -0.75
C MET A 79 18.92 4.62 0.31
N ARG A 80 17.87 5.23 0.88
CA ARG A 80 17.01 4.57 1.88
C ARG A 80 16.28 3.37 1.27
N ARG A 81 15.68 3.54 0.08
CA ARG A 81 14.95 2.48 -0.64
C ARG A 81 15.90 1.39 -1.13
N THR A 82 17.07 1.73 -1.68
CA THR A 82 18.11 0.76 -2.05
C THR A 82 18.52 -0.10 -0.85
N ARG A 83 18.86 0.51 0.30
CA ARG A 83 19.23 -0.25 1.52
C ARG A 83 18.12 -1.17 1.99
N TRP A 84 16.86 -0.76 1.87
CA TRP A 84 15.72 -1.61 2.18
C TRP A 84 15.66 -2.80 1.22
N LEU A 85 15.69 -2.56 -0.09
CA LEU A 85 15.64 -3.60 -1.11
C LEU A 85 16.81 -4.59 -1.00
N THR A 86 18.02 -4.12 -0.71
CA THR A 86 19.17 -5.00 -0.44
C THR A 86 18.90 -5.93 0.75
N ARG A 87 18.26 -5.42 1.82
CA ARG A 87 17.98 -6.20 3.04
C ARG A 87 16.78 -7.13 2.89
N HIS A 88 15.73 -6.69 2.24
CA HIS A 88 14.42 -7.36 2.26
C HIS A 88 14.04 -8.01 0.94
N ARG A 89 14.73 -7.69 -0.16
CA ARG A 89 14.46 -8.14 -1.54
C ARG A 89 13.07 -7.80 -2.09
N LYS A 90 12.24 -7.15 -1.28
CA LYS A 90 10.86 -6.78 -1.58
C LYS A 90 10.57 -5.39 -1.03
N THR A 91 9.73 -4.64 -1.74
CA THR A 91 9.19 -3.38 -1.26
C THR A 91 8.25 -3.61 -0.06
N PRO A 92 7.95 -2.56 0.72
CA PRO A 92 6.94 -2.66 1.78
C PRO A 92 5.57 -3.08 1.28
N ILE A 93 5.20 -2.76 0.03
CA ILE A 93 3.92 -3.11 -0.57
C ILE A 93 3.91 -4.57 -1.02
N GLU A 94 4.98 -5.04 -1.68
CA GLU A 94 5.14 -6.45 -2.05
C GLU A 94 5.11 -7.37 -0.83
N GLN A 95 5.62 -6.92 0.33
CA GLN A 95 5.55 -7.67 1.59
C GLN A 95 4.11 -7.90 2.09
N LEU A 96 3.14 -7.11 1.65
CA LEU A 96 1.74 -7.28 2.02
C LEU A 96 1.06 -8.43 1.27
N ASN A 97 1.68 -8.93 0.19
CA ASN A 97 1.13 -9.97 -0.69
C ASN A 97 -0.30 -9.65 -1.16
N VAL A 98 -0.61 -8.37 -1.39
CA VAL A 98 -1.87 -7.95 -2.03
C VAL A 98 -1.64 -8.01 -3.53
N SER A 99 -2.39 -8.84 -4.25
CA SER A 99 -2.20 -9.01 -5.69
C SER A 99 -2.75 -7.82 -6.47
N GLU A 100 -2.20 -7.58 -7.66
CA GLU A 100 -2.68 -6.51 -8.53
C GLU A 100 -4.17 -6.64 -8.87
N ILE A 101 -4.65 -7.88 -9.05
CA ILE A 101 -6.08 -8.17 -9.25
C ILE A 101 -6.92 -7.66 -8.06
N GLN A 102 -6.42 -7.80 -6.83
CA GLN A 102 -7.11 -7.27 -5.64
C GLN A 102 -7.14 -5.74 -5.64
N LEU A 103 -6.05 -5.08 -6.07
CA LEU A 103 -6.00 -3.63 -6.21
C LEU A 103 -7.00 -3.12 -7.25
N GLN A 104 -7.01 -3.73 -8.43
CA GLN A 104 -7.93 -3.39 -9.52
C GLN A 104 -9.39 -3.57 -9.09
N ARG A 105 -9.74 -4.71 -8.45
CA ARG A 105 -11.10 -4.96 -7.96
C ARG A 105 -11.52 -4.00 -6.85
N ALA A 106 -10.58 -3.57 -6.02
CA ALA A 106 -10.81 -2.57 -4.99
C ALA A 106 -10.90 -1.14 -5.54
N GLY A 107 -10.60 -0.91 -6.82
CA GLY A 107 -10.47 0.44 -7.36
C GLY A 107 -9.31 1.20 -6.72
N LEU A 108 -8.31 0.50 -6.19
CA LEU A 108 -7.21 1.08 -5.45
C LEU A 108 -6.02 1.34 -6.39
N ARG A 109 -5.60 2.60 -6.48
CA ARG A 109 -4.33 2.96 -7.10
C ARG A 109 -3.22 2.92 -6.05
N VAL A 110 -2.15 2.22 -6.36
CA VAL A 110 -0.99 2.10 -5.48
C VAL A 110 0.27 2.46 -6.24
N VAL A 111 1.11 3.32 -5.66
CA VAL A 111 2.47 3.56 -6.16
C VAL A 111 3.44 2.79 -5.28
N ASP A 112 4.10 1.80 -5.85
CA ASP A 112 5.18 1.06 -5.21
C ASP A 112 6.54 1.50 -5.74
N TRP A 113 7.62 1.20 -5.04
CA TRP A 113 8.95 1.60 -5.47
C TRP A 113 9.38 0.95 -6.78
N GLY A 114 8.96 -0.29 -7.04
CA GLY A 114 9.50 -1.10 -8.13
C GLY A 114 11.01 -1.37 -7.99
N ALA A 115 11.60 -1.93 -9.03
CA ALA A 115 13.06 -2.07 -9.13
C ALA A 115 13.71 -0.74 -9.55
N PRO A 116 14.93 -0.42 -9.09
CA PRO A 116 15.69 0.70 -9.61
C PRO A 116 15.93 0.54 -11.12
N GLU A 117 15.78 1.63 -11.88
CA GLU A 117 15.92 1.65 -13.35
C GLU A 117 17.30 1.17 -13.83
N ASP A 118 18.35 1.35 -13.00
CA ASP A 118 19.74 0.98 -13.31
C ASP A 118 20.10 -0.47 -12.93
N GLY A 119 19.14 -1.29 -12.51
CA GLY A 119 19.38 -2.67 -12.08
C GLY A 119 19.90 -2.82 -10.64
N PRO A 120 19.92 -4.04 -10.09
CA PRO A 120 20.34 -4.34 -8.72
C PRO A 120 21.85 -4.21 -8.46
#